data_AF-A0A2S6QJ01-F1
#
_entry.id   AF-A0A2S6QJ01-F1
#
_cell.length_a   1.000
_cell.length_b   1.000
_cell.length_c   1.000
_cell.angle_alpha   90.00
_cell.angle_beta   90.00
_cell.angle_gamma   90.00
#
_symmetry.space_group_name_H-M   'P 1'
#
loop_
_entity.id
_entity.type
_entity.pdbx_description
1 polymer ?
#
loop_
_entity_poly.entity_id
_entity_poly.type
_entity_poly.pdbx_seq_one_letter_code
_entity_poly.pdbx_strand_id
1 'polypeptide(L)'
;MPSPIRFYFDFVSAYSYVAMNRIDKVAARYGRVVDWNVVELPEILGYHKATSPRDQPAKFAHNQKDFPRLCKINGLPVSFPPEVPPYGATLHRLAFLRLKKKNTALAKRFALAVDHHYFGLGKEVRTARQLRSACKHFDLDISIDEIKAAENDKLAHKALKRNFSQAIDDGMFGAPFVVCDGHTYWGADRLDHLEYDLKRKIKVPKGYKPFPLLSNFTERNGPLFHRVRNEVITFGFRADARHLNPREVVHGGWLTSFVDVAMAKTAMFQIGSDGVAPTIHLETDFIGPIKASQWVECQANLVNRTTSMNFVEGVVSADGTPVARCSAIFKVPYNLRKQ
;
A
#
# COMPACT_ATOMS: atom_id res chain seq x y z
N MET A 1 -7.51 -1.18 -18.00
CA MET A 1 -7.00 -1.05 -16.61
C MET A 1 -6.24 -2.32 -16.26
N PRO A 2 -5.16 -2.28 -15.44
CA PRO A 2 -4.49 -3.50 -15.00
C PRO A 2 -5.47 -4.40 -14.23
N SER A 3 -5.30 -5.73 -14.33
CA SER A 3 -6.13 -6.68 -13.60
C SER A 3 -6.08 -6.40 -12.09
N PRO A 4 -7.18 -6.59 -11.34
CA PRO A 4 -7.16 -6.44 -9.89
C PRO A 4 -6.14 -7.37 -9.23
N ILE A 5 -5.56 -6.92 -8.12
CA ILE A 5 -4.80 -7.79 -7.22
C ILE A 5 -5.82 -8.71 -6.53
N ARG A 6 -5.70 -10.02 -6.70
CA ARG A 6 -6.57 -10.98 -5.99
C ARG A 6 -5.99 -11.23 -4.62
N PHE A 7 -6.81 -11.13 -3.59
CA PHE A 7 -6.42 -11.32 -2.20
C PHE A 7 -7.35 -12.32 -1.54
N TYR A 8 -6.81 -13.47 -1.15
CA TYR A 8 -7.51 -14.53 -0.43
C TYR A 8 -7.25 -14.44 1.07
N PHE A 9 -8.31 -14.57 1.86
CA PHE A 9 -8.27 -14.44 3.31
C PHE A 9 -9.32 -15.33 3.98
N ASP A 10 -9.18 -15.52 5.29
CA ASP A 10 -10.19 -16.17 6.13
C ASP A 10 -10.22 -15.51 7.52
N PHE A 11 -11.42 -15.36 8.08
CA PHE A 11 -11.70 -14.85 9.43
C PHE A 11 -11.04 -15.67 10.56
N VAL A 12 -10.68 -16.94 10.30
CA VAL A 12 -9.97 -17.78 11.29
C VAL A 12 -8.43 -17.57 11.28
N SER A 13 -7.90 -16.78 10.35
CA SER A 13 -6.46 -16.57 10.17
C SER A 13 -6.01 -15.24 10.79
N ALA A 14 -5.21 -15.31 11.86
CA ALA A 14 -4.62 -14.13 12.50
C ALA A 14 -3.75 -13.31 11.53
N TYR A 15 -3.04 -13.97 10.61
CA TYR A 15 -2.25 -13.25 9.59
C TYR A 15 -3.14 -12.62 8.51
N SER A 16 -4.34 -13.13 8.27
CA SER A 16 -5.32 -12.47 7.39
C SER A 16 -5.78 -11.13 7.96
N TYR A 17 -6.02 -11.05 9.27
CA TYR A 17 -6.31 -9.78 9.95
C TYR A 17 -5.23 -8.71 9.68
N VAL A 18 -3.96 -9.08 9.76
CA VAL A 18 -2.86 -8.15 9.46
C VAL A 18 -2.88 -7.72 7.99
N ALA A 19 -2.99 -8.68 7.07
CA ALA A 19 -2.97 -8.37 5.64
C ALA A 19 -4.17 -7.52 5.20
N MET A 20 -5.37 -7.80 5.71
CA MET A 20 -6.59 -7.03 5.43
C MET A 20 -6.44 -5.54 5.75
N ASN A 21 -5.76 -5.21 6.85
CA ASN A 21 -5.53 -3.82 7.26
C ASN A 21 -4.47 -3.08 6.42
N ARG A 22 -3.77 -3.78 5.52
CA ARG A 22 -2.64 -3.25 4.72
C ARG A 22 -2.88 -3.30 3.22
N ILE A 23 -3.46 -4.38 2.69
CA ILE A 23 -3.41 -4.73 1.25
C ILE A 23 -3.99 -3.63 0.35
N ASP A 24 -5.13 -3.04 0.73
CA ASP A 24 -5.75 -1.95 -0.05
C ASP A 24 -4.88 -0.68 -0.05
N LYS A 25 -4.24 -0.37 1.09
CA LYS A 25 -3.33 0.77 1.19
C LYS A 25 -2.11 0.56 0.31
N VAL A 26 -1.50 -0.63 0.34
CA VAL A 26 -0.37 -0.99 -0.52
C VAL A 26 -0.76 -0.86 -2.00
N ALA A 27 -1.90 -1.43 -2.40
CA ALA A 27 -2.38 -1.39 -3.78
C ALA A 27 -2.67 0.04 -4.26
N ALA A 28 -3.31 0.88 -3.43
CA ALA A 28 -3.67 2.25 -3.78
C ALA A 28 -2.45 3.13 -4.11
N ARG A 29 -1.31 2.91 -3.43
CA ARG A 29 -0.04 3.61 -3.73
C ARG A 29 0.45 3.39 -5.16
N TYR A 30 0.01 2.33 -5.83
CA TYR A 30 0.41 1.99 -7.19
C TYR A 30 -0.77 2.00 -8.16
N GLY A 31 -1.87 2.66 -7.80
CA GLY A 31 -3.07 2.75 -8.64
C GLY A 31 -3.72 1.40 -8.92
N ARG A 32 -3.57 0.43 -8.00
CA ARG A 32 -4.16 -0.91 -8.12
C ARG A 32 -5.41 -1.03 -7.25
N VAL A 33 -6.36 -1.80 -7.76
CA VAL A 33 -7.55 -2.23 -7.02
C VAL A 33 -7.32 -3.65 -6.51
N VAL A 34 -7.84 -3.97 -5.32
CA VAL A 34 -7.77 -5.30 -4.73
C VAL A 34 -9.15 -5.93 -4.70
N ASP A 35 -9.25 -7.13 -5.25
CA ASP A 35 -10.41 -8.00 -5.15
C ASP A 35 -10.24 -8.96 -3.96
N TRP A 36 -11.08 -8.78 -2.94
CA TRP A 36 -11.03 -9.55 -1.70
C TRP A 36 -11.90 -10.82 -1.81
N ASN A 37 -11.30 -11.98 -1.64
CA ASN A 37 -11.92 -13.28 -1.82
C ASN A 37 -11.80 -14.10 -0.54
N VAL A 38 -12.89 -14.16 0.23
CA VAL A 38 -12.92 -15.02 1.41
C VAL A 38 -12.94 -16.49 0.98
N VAL A 39 -12.17 -17.32 1.67
CA VAL A 39 -12.12 -18.78 1.50
C VAL A 39 -12.40 -19.48 2.83
N GLU A 40 -12.54 -20.80 2.78
CA GLU A 40 -12.54 -21.66 3.95
C GLU A 40 -11.15 -22.33 4.11
N LEU A 41 -10.31 -21.74 4.95
CA LEU A 41 -8.94 -22.19 5.18
C LEU A 41 -8.84 -23.67 5.62
N PRO A 42 -9.73 -24.20 6.50
CA PRO A 42 -9.76 -25.64 6.77
C PRO A 42 -9.93 -26.51 5.52
N GLU A 43 -10.77 -26.11 4.56
CA GLU A 43 -10.93 -26.83 3.28
C GLU A 43 -9.67 -26.74 2.41
N ILE A 44 -9.02 -25.58 2.34
CA ILE A 44 -7.75 -25.40 1.61
C ILE A 44 -6.66 -26.31 2.20
N LEU A 45 -6.52 -26.33 3.54
CA LEU A 45 -5.57 -27.21 4.22
C LEU A 45 -5.91 -28.69 4.00
N GLY A 46 -7.19 -29.05 4.06
CA GLY A 46 -7.67 -30.39 3.78
C GLY A 46 -7.35 -30.88 2.36
N TYR A 47 -7.55 -30.03 1.35
CA TYR A 47 -7.18 -30.32 -0.04
C TYR A 47 -5.69 -30.68 -0.18
N HIS A 48 -4.82 -29.92 0.49
CA HIS A 48 -3.37 -30.14 0.48
C HIS A 48 -2.89 -31.18 1.49
N LYS A 49 -3.79 -31.80 2.27
CA LYS A 49 -3.46 -32.70 3.38
C LYS A 49 -2.47 -32.09 4.38
N ALA A 50 -2.58 -30.77 4.59
CA ALA A 50 -1.68 -30.00 5.45
C ALA A 50 -2.25 -29.86 6.86
N THR A 51 -1.42 -30.12 7.88
CA THR A 51 -1.81 -29.87 9.27
C THR A 51 -1.78 -28.37 9.57
N SER A 52 -2.82 -27.86 10.23
CA SER A 52 -2.87 -26.48 10.70
C SER A 52 -1.68 -26.17 11.61
N PRO A 53 -1.06 -24.97 11.52
CA PRO A 53 -0.05 -24.54 12.49
C PRO A 53 -0.56 -24.48 13.94
N ARG A 54 -1.88 -24.39 14.14
CA ARG A 54 -2.50 -24.46 15.47
C ARG A 54 -2.34 -25.84 16.11
N ASP A 55 -2.50 -26.89 15.31
CA ASP A 55 -2.47 -28.27 15.79
C ASP A 55 -1.03 -28.81 15.88
N GLN A 56 -0.03 -27.94 15.71
CA GLN A 56 1.39 -28.21 15.81
C GLN A 56 1.98 -27.41 16.98
N PRO A 57 2.24 -28.02 18.15
CA PRO A 57 2.60 -27.29 19.38
C PRO A 57 3.76 -26.28 19.21
N ALA A 58 4.83 -26.66 18.50
CA ALA A 58 5.96 -25.78 18.26
C ALA A 58 5.60 -24.56 17.40
N LYS A 59 4.82 -24.74 16.34
CA LYS A 59 4.36 -23.64 15.47
C LYS A 59 3.34 -22.76 16.19
N PHE A 60 2.44 -23.35 16.96
CA PHE A 60 1.46 -22.62 17.73
C PHE A 60 2.13 -21.73 18.79
N ALA A 61 3.11 -22.26 19.54
CA ALA A 61 3.89 -21.49 20.51
C ALA A 61 4.68 -20.34 19.85
N HIS A 62 5.22 -20.55 18.65
CA HIS A 62 5.85 -19.47 17.87
C HIS A 62 4.82 -18.40 17.48
N ASN A 63 3.70 -18.79 16.88
CA ASN A 63 2.67 -17.88 16.39
C ASN A 63 2.03 -17.03 17.51
N GLN A 64 1.88 -17.57 18.72
CA GLN A 64 1.41 -16.80 19.88
C GLN A 64 2.32 -15.60 20.21
N LYS A 65 3.62 -15.70 19.91
CA LYS A 65 4.60 -14.61 20.12
C LYS A 65 4.75 -13.73 18.89
N ASP A 66 4.69 -14.34 17.70
CA ASP A 66 4.89 -13.63 16.44
C ASP A 66 3.72 -12.74 16.07
N PHE A 67 2.49 -13.23 16.21
CA PHE A 67 1.29 -12.48 15.84
C PHE A 67 1.16 -11.12 16.57
N PRO A 68 1.35 -11.02 17.91
CA PRO A 68 1.37 -9.72 18.59
C PRO A 68 2.50 -8.80 18.13
N ARG A 69 3.69 -9.34 17.83
CA ARG A 69 4.81 -8.57 17.31
C ARG A 69 4.46 -7.98 15.95
N LEU A 70 3.88 -8.79 15.07
CA LEU A 70 3.43 -8.36 13.76
C LEU A 70 2.30 -7.31 13.84
N CYS A 71 1.36 -7.46 14.77
CA CYS A 71 0.34 -6.43 15.04
C CYS A 71 0.99 -5.12 15.49
N LYS A 72 1.94 -5.16 16.43
CA LYS A 72 2.67 -3.98 16.91
C LYS A 72 3.41 -3.25 15.78
N ILE A 73 4.12 -3.97 14.91
CA ILE A 73 4.82 -3.39 13.74
C ILE A 73 3.85 -2.66 12.81
N ASN A 74 2.61 -3.16 12.70
CA ASN A 74 1.60 -2.61 11.79
C ASN A 74 0.60 -1.67 12.48
N GLY A 75 0.84 -1.29 13.74
CA GLY A 75 -0.04 -0.39 14.49
C GLY A 75 -1.44 -0.94 14.73
N LEU A 76 -1.59 -2.27 14.81
CA LEU A 76 -2.87 -2.94 15.03
C LEU A 76 -3.03 -3.31 16.50
N PRO A 77 -4.23 -3.12 17.08
CA PRO A 77 -4.51 -3.69 18.38
C PRO A 77 -4.51 -5.21 18.29
N VAL A 78 -4.13 -5.83 19.39
CA VAL A 78 -4.11 -7.28 19.54
C VAL A 78 -4.54 -7.64 20.96
N SER A 79 -5.50 -8.53 21.05
CA SER A 79 -5.97 -9.13 22.30
C SER A 79 -6.34 -10.57 21.99
N PHE A 80 -5.93 -11.49 22.85
CA PHE A 80 -6.31 -12.88 22.70
C PHE A 80 -7.70 -13.08 23.32
N PRO A 81 -8.67 -13.63 22.58
CA PRO A 81 -9.94 -14.03 23.18
C PRO A 81 -9.70 -15.08 24.28
N PRO A 82 -10.62 -15.18 25.25
CA PRO A 82 -10.49 -16.08 26.40
C PRO A 82 -10.36 -17.56 25.99
N GLU A 83 -10.89 -17.93 24.82
CA GLU A 83 -10.61 -19.22 24.18
C GLU A 83 -9.66 -19.06 22.99
N VAL A 84 -8.65 -19.91 22.96
CA VAL A 84 -7.80 -20.08 21.77
C VAL A 84 -8.67 -20.60 20.62
N PRO A 85 -8.59 -20.03 19.39
CA PRO A 85 -9.30 -20.51 18.20
C PRO A 85 -9.20 -22.05 18.02
N PRO A 86 -10.13 -22.73 17.32
CA PRO A 86 -11.08 -22.20 16.34
C PRO A 86 -12.52 -22.02 16.79
N TYR A 87 -13.17 -21.03 16.20
CA TYR A 87 -14.61 -21.02 15.98
C TYR A 87 -14.91 -21.31 14.50
N GLY A 88 -16.09 -21.88 14.21
CA GLY A 88 -16.58 -22.01 12.84
C GLY A 88 -16.96 -20.64 12.27
N ALA A 89 -16.29 -20.19 11.21
CA ALA A 89 -16.51 -18.88 10.61
C ALA A 89 -17.47 -18.88 9.40
N THR A 90 -18.23 -19.95 9.17
CA THR A 90 -19.11 -20.10 7.99
C THR A 90 -20.05 -18.91 7.79
N LEU A 91 -20.76 -18.48 8.84
CA LEU A 91 -21.64 -17.32 8.78
C LEU A 91 -20.90 -16.02 8.42
N HIS A 92 -19.63 -15.87 8.81
CA HIS A 92 -18.82 -14.69 8.55
C HIS A 92 -18.49 -14.61 7.05
N ARG A 93 -18.05 -15.75 6.49
CA ARG A 93 -17.73 -15.89 5.06
C ARG A 93 -18.95 -15.62 4.19
N LEU A 94 -20.10 -16.22 4.54
CA LEU A 94 -21.35 -16.04 3.80
C LEU A 94 -21.87 -14.59 3.90
N ALA A 95 -21.85 -13.98 5.08
CA ALA A 95 -22.25 -12.58 5.27
C ALA A 95 -21.36 -11.64 4.44
N PHE A 96 -20.03 -11.85 4.46
CA PHE A 96 -19.10 -11.09 3.63
C PHE A 96 -19.46 -11.21 2.13
N LEU A 97 -19.69 -12.42 1.61
CA LEU A 97 -20.00 -12.63 0.20
C LEU A 97 -21.34 -12.03 -0.22
N ARG A 98 -22.35 -12.13 0.65
CA ARG A 98 -23.66 -11.51 0.47
C ARG A 98 -23.54 -9.99 0.40
N LEU A 99 -22.80 -9.38 1.33
CA LEU A 99 -22.53 -7.94 1.34
C LEU A 99 -21.71 -7.52 0.11
N LYS A 100 -20.69 -8.29 -0.29
CA LYS A 100 -19.81 -7.99 -1.44
C LYS A 100 -20.61 -7.87 -2.73
N LYS A 101 -21.65 -8.71 -2.91
CA LYS A 101 -22.55 -8.63 -4.07
C LYS A 101 -23.29 -7.29 -4.16
N LYS A 102 -23.64 -6.70 -3.01
CA LYS A 102 -24.37 -5.42 -2.93
C LYS A 102 -23.42 -4.22 -2.97
N ASN A 103 -22.36 -4.27 -2.17
CA ASN A 103 -21.40 -3.19 -1.99
C ASN A 103 -20.06 -3.75 -1.47
N THR A 104 -19.06 -3.77 -2.35
CA THR A 104 -17.71 -4.25 -2.03
C THR A 104 -17.05 -3.47 -0.88
N ALA A 105 -17.23 -2.15 -0.82
CA ALA A 105 -16.65 -1.33 0.24
C ALA A 105 -17.27 -1.67 1.60
N LEU A 106 -18.59 -1.88 1.65
CA LEU A 106 -19.29 -2.33 2.87
C LEU A 106 -18.79 -3.70 3.32
N ALA A 107 -18.61 -4.65 2.40
CA ALA A 107 -18.10 -5.98 2.73
C ALA A 107 -16.68 -5.94 3.32
N LYS A 108 -15.79 -5.11 2.78
CA LYS A 108 -14.45 -4.91 3.34
C LYS A 108 -14.50 -4.31 4.74
N ARG A 109 -15.33 -3.28 4.96
CA ARG A 109 -15.53 -2.70 6.30
C ARG A 109 -16.12 -3.71 7.28
N PHE A 110 -17.07 -4.54 6.85
CA PHE A 110 -17.58 -5.66 7.65
C PHE A 110 -16.45 -6.62 8.07
N ALA A 111 -15.63 -7.05 7.12
CA ALA A 111 -14.53 -7.97 7.41
C ALA A 111 -13.54 -7.38 8.44
N LEU A 112 -13.14 -6.12 8.24
CA LEU A 112 -12.26 -5.39 9.16
C LEU A 112 -12.89 -5.23 10.56
N ALA A 113 -14.18 -4.92 10.64
CA ALA A 113 -14.88 -4.75 11.92
C ALA A 113 -14.95 -6.06 12.72
N VAL A 114 -15.28 -7.16 12.04
CA VAL A 114 -15.38 -8.49 12.65
C VAL A 114 -14.01 -8.96 13.16
N ASP A 115 -12.98 -8.89 12.32
CA ASP A 115 -11.63 -9.32 12.72
C ASP A 115 -11.03 -8.41 13.81
N HIS A 116 -11.29 -7.10 13.77
CA HIS A 116 -10.85 -6.22 14.85
C HIS A 116 -11.55 -6.55 16.17
N HIS A 117 -12.85 -6.86 16.15
CA HIS A 117 -13.56 -7.27 17.36
C HIS A 117 -12.96 -8.55 17.96
N TYR A 118 -12.61 -9.51 17.11
CA TYR A 118 -12.04 -10.78 17.53
C TYR A 118 -10.56 -10.67 17.92
N PHE A 119 -9.69 -10.33 16.97
CA PHE A 119 -8.24 -10.29 17.14
C PHE A 119 -7.74 -9.03 17.85
N GLY A 120 -8.44 -7.90 17.70
CA GLY A 120 -8.04 -6.62 18.31
C GLY A 120 -8.54 -6.45 19.73
N LEU A 121 -9.80 -6.83 19.99
CA LEU A 121 -10.46 -6.62 21.29
C LEU A 121 -10.66 -7.90 22.10
N GLY A 122 -10.38 -9.09 21.54
CA GLY A 122 -10.56 -10.36 22.23
C GLY A 122 -12.04 -10.72 22.48
N LYS A 123 -12.95 -10.21 21.64
CA LYS A 123 -14.40 -10.41 21.80
C LYS A 123 -14.93 -11.48 20.85
N GLU A 124 -15.91 -12.25 21.32
CA GLU A 124 -16.54 -13.31 20.53
C GLU A 124 -17.33 -12.78 19.32
N VAL A 125 -17.25 -13.49 18.19
CA VAL A 125 -17.91 -13.15 16.92
C VAL A 125 -18.74 -14.29 16.32
N ARG A 126 -19.00 -15.36 17.08
CA ARG A 126 -19.57 -16.63 16.57
C ARG A 126 -21.04 -16.57 16.13
N THR A 127 -21.81 -15.62 16.64
CA THR A 127 -23.26 -15.52 16.39
C THR A 127 -23.63 -14.27 15.58
N ALA A 128 -24.78 -14.28 14.90
CA ALA A 128 -25.28 -13.11 14.18
C ALA A 128 -25.41 -11.86 15.08
N ARG A 129 -25.76 -12.04 16.36
CA ARG A 129 -25.83 -10.95 17.35
C ARG A 129 -24.45 -10.35 17.62
N GLN A 130 -23.42 -11.19 17.77
CA GLN A 130 -22.04 -10.76 17.98
C GLN A 130 -21.45 -10.09 16.73
N LEU A 131 -21.71 -10.65 15.54
CA LEU A 131 -21.33 -10.02 14.26
C LEU A 131 -21.96 -8.63 14.11
N ARG A 132 -23.25 -8.49 14.43
CA ARG A 132 -23.91 -7.18 14.46
C ARG A 132 -23.29 -6.23 15.49
N SER A 133 -22.93 -6.74 16.67
CA SER A 133 -22.25 -5.95 17.70
C SER A 133 -20.89 -5.43 17.20
N ALA A 134 -20.12 -6.27 16.52
CA ALA A 134 -18.86 -5.87 15.87
C ALA A 134 -19.11 -4.78 14.82
N CYS A 135 -20.13 -4.93 13.97
CA CYS A 135 -20.50 -3.92 12.98
C CYS A 135 -20.86 -2.57 13.61
N LYS A 136 -21.71 -2.59 14.65
CA LYS A 136 -22.13 -1.37 15.37
C LYS A 136 -20.97 -0.63 16.01
N HIS A 137 -19.98 -1.34 16.53
CA HIS A 137 -18.79 -0.72 17.13
C HIS A 137 -17.95 0.09 16.11
N PHE A 138 -18.14 -0.17 14.81
CA PHE A 138 -17.46 0.50 13.69
C PHE A 138 -18.40 1.38 12.85
N ASP A 139 -19.52 1.80 13.43
CA ASP A 139 -20.55 2.63 12.77
C ASP A 139 -21.03 2.03 11.44
N LEU A 140 -21.17 0.69 11.40
CA LEU A 140 -21.75 -0.04 10.28
C LEU A 140 -23.18 -0.43 10.60
N ASP A 141 -24.12 0.15 9.85
CA ASP A 141 -25.53 -0.21 9.93
C ASP A 141 -25.83 -1.46 9.08
N ILE A 142 -25.59 -2.62 9.68
CA ILE A 142 -25.95 -3.93 9.12
C ILE A 142 -26.95 -4.60 10.07
N SER A 143 -28.16 -4.87 9.58
CA SER A 143 -29.20 -5.48 10.39
C SER A 143 -28.85 -6.93 10.75
N ILE A 144 -29.37 -7.41 11.88
CA ILE A 144 -29.19 -8.81 12.28
C ILE A 144 -29.82 -9.77 11.26
N ASP A 145 -30.92 -9.35 10.63
CA ASP A 145 -31.63 -10.15 9.63
C ASP A 145 -30.83 -10.25 8.33
N GLU A 146 -30.11 -9.21 7.93
CA GLU A 146 -29.21 -9.28 6.78
C GLU A 146 -28.05 -10.25 7.02
N ILE A 147 -27.51 -10.30 8.25
CA ILE A 147 -26.48 -11.27 8.64
C ILE A 147 -27.05 -12.69 8.64
N LYS A 148 -28.20 -12.91 9.28
CA LYS A 148 -28.85 -14.23 9.33
C LYS A 148 -29.25 -14.74 7.95
N ALA A 149 -29.74 -13.86 7.07
CA ALA A 149 -30.13 -14.22 5.71
C ALA A 149 -28.96 -14.81 4.90
N ALA A 150 -27.71 -14.50 5.25
CA ALA A 150 -26.53 -15.05 4.59
C ALA A 150 -26.41 -16.57 4.72
N GLU A 151 -26.90 -17.16 5.82
CA GLU A 151 -26.84 -18.59 6.08
C GLU A 151 -27.53 -19.42 4.98
N ASN A 152 -28.65 -18.91 4.46
CA ASN A 152 -29.45 -19.56 3.42
C ASN A 152 -29.26 -18.93 2.02
N ASP A 153 -28.29 -18.03 1.85
CA ASP A 153 -28.04 -17.36 0.58
C ASP A 153 -27.29 -18.28 -0.40
N LYS A 154 -28.04 -18.90 -1.32
CA LYS A 154 -27.51 -19.80 -2.35
C LYS A 154 -26.39 -19.16 -3.20
N LEU A 155 -26.43 -17.85 -3.42
CA LEU A 155 -25.40 -17.16 -4.21
C LEU A 155 -24.13 -16.95 -3.41
N ALA A 156 -24.23 -16.66 -2.11
CA ALA A 156 -23.07 -16.59 -1.22
C ALA A 156 -22.39 -17.97 -1.12
N HIS A 157 -23.15 -19.04 -0.95
CA HIS A 157 -22.64 -20.42 -0.98
C HIS A 157 -21.94 -20.77 -2.30
N LYS A 158 -22.56 -20.45 -3.45
CA LYS A 158 -21.94 -20.66 -4.77
C LYS A 158 -20.67 -19.84 -4.93
N ALA A 159 -20.64 -18.62 -4.44
CA ALA A 159 -19.46 -17.76 -4.47
C ALA A 159 -18.32 -18.31 -3.61
N LEU A 160 -18.61 -18.85 -2.42
CA LEU A 160 -17.61 -19.47 -1.54
C LEU A 160 -16.94 -20.67 -2.22
N LYS A 161 -17.74 -21.56 -2.83
CA LYS A 161 -17.23 -22.70 -3.61
C LYS A 161 -16.38 -22.26 -4.80
N ARG A 162 -16.80 -21.21 -5.52
CA ARG A 162 -16.01 -20.65 -6.62
C ARG A 162 -14.69 -20.07 -6.13
N ASN A 163 -14.70 -19.35 -5.00
CA ASN A 163 -13.48 -18.80 -4.41
C ASN A 163 -12.51 -19.91 -4.01
N PHE A 164 -13.01 -21.04 -3.49
CA PHE A 164 -12.17 -22.23 -3.23
C PHE A 164 -11.51 -22.75 -4.51
N SER A 165 -12.29 -23.05 -5.56
CA SER A 165 -11.72 -23.54 -6.82
C SER A 165 -10.69 -22.57 -7.41
N GLN A 166 -11.01 -21.28 -7.42
CA GLN A 166 -10.10 -20.25 -7.93
C GLN A 166 -8.83 -20.13 -7.08
N ALA A 167 -8.93 -20.26 -5.76
CA ALA A 167 -7.78 -20.25 -4.88
C ALA A 167 -6.85 -21.45 -5.14
N ILE A 168 -7.40 -22.65 -5.38
CA ILE A 168 -6.62 -23.83 -5.74
C ILE A 168 -5.92 -23.64 -7.10
N ASP A 169 -6.65 -23.15 -8.12
CA ASP A 169 -6.09 -22.88 -9.44
C ASP A 169 -4.95 -21.84 -9.38
N ASP A 170 -5.04 -20.89 -8.44
CA ASP A 170 -4.03 -19.89 -8.17
C ASP A 170 -2.83 -20.40 -7.33
N GLY A 171 -2.87 -21.66 -6.89
CA GLY A 171 -1.83 -22.27 -6.08
C GLY A 171 -1.88 -21.90 -4.59
N MET A 172 -3.02 -21.45 -4.07
CA MET A 172 -3.18 -21.16 -2.64
C MET A 172 -3.07 -22.43 -1.80
N PHE A 173 -2.24 -22.38 -0.75
CA PHE A 173 -2.06 -23.46 0.23
C PHE A 173 -2.20 -23.00 1.69
N GLY A 174 -2.48 -21.72 1.91
CA GLY A 174 -2.66 -21.12 3.23
C GLY A 174 -3.10 -19.66 3.11
N ALA A 175 -3.52 -19.04 4.22
CA ALA A 175 -4.02 -17.67 4.23
C ALA A 175 -3.17 -16.76 5.15
N PRO A 176 -2.96 -15.48 4.77
CA PRO A 176 -3.45 -14.81 3.56
C PRO A 176 -2.63 -15.17 2.31
N PHE A 177 -3.23 -15.05 1.13
CA PHE A 177 -2.58 -15.33 -0.15
C PHE A 177 -2.93 -14.26 -1.18
N VAL A 178 -1.95 -13.76 -1.91
CA VAL A 178 -2.15 -12.69 -2.90
C VAL A 178 -1.68 -13.16 -4.26
N VAL A 179 -2.42 -12.79 -5.31
CA VAL A 179 -2.02 -12.97 -6.71
C VAL A 179 -2.04 -11.63 -7.43
N CYS A 180 -0.91 -11.27 -8.05
CA CYS A 180 -0.76 -10.05 -8.82
C CYS A 180 0.05 -10.32 -10.09
N ASP A 181 -0.57 -10.09 -11.26
CA ASP A 181 0.09 -10.19 -12.57
C ASP A 181 0.88 -11.52 -12.75
N GLY A 182 0.25 -12.64 -12.40
CA GLY A 182 0.84 -13.99 -12.50
C GLY A 182 1.80 -14.39 -11.38
N HIS A 183 2.10 -13.49 -10.44
CA HIS A 183 2.96 -13.77 -9.28
C HIS A 183 2.12 -14.01 -8.03
N THR A 184 2.61 -14.86 -7.14
CA THR A 184 1.95 -15.21 -5.88
C THR A 184 2.75 -14.76 -4.67
N TYR A 185 2.06 -14.37 -3.60
CA TYR A 185 2.66 -13.91 -2.34
C TYR A 185 1.85 -14.48 -1.18
N TRP A 186 2.47 -15.32 -0.36
CA TRP A 186 1.83 -15.96 0.79
C TRP A 186 2.31 -15.36 2.09
N GLY A 187 1.38 -14.93 2.95
CA GLY A 187 1.67 -14.32 4.25
C GLY A 187 1.57 -12.80 4.25
N ALA A 188 1.27 -12.24 5.43
CA ALA A 188 1.15 -10.79 5.62
C ALA A 188 2.51 -10.06 5.54
N ASP A 189 3.59 -10.79 5.74
CA ASP A 189 5.00 -10.38 5.61
C ASP A 189 5.46 -10.28 4.14
N ARG A 190 4.73 -10.90 3.20
CA ARG A 190 5.04 -10.82 1.75
C ARG A 190 4.36 -9.66 1.03
N LEU A 191 3.59 -8.82 1.74
CA LEU A 191 3.07 -7.58 1.16
C LEU A 191 4.18 -6.61 0.73
N ASP A 192 5.35 -6.68 1.38
CA ASP A 192 6.50 -5.84 1.01
C ASP A 192 7.15 -6.33 -0.30
N HIS A 193 7.07 -7.63 -0.59
CA HIS A 193 7.49 -8.20 -1.88
C HIS A 193 6.52 -7.80 -3.00
N LEU A 194 5.22 -7.83 -2.74
CA LEU A 194 4.21 -7.29 -3.66
C LEU A 194 4.50 -5.81 -3.95
N GLU A 195 4.76 -5.02 -2.93
CA GLU A 195 5.10 -3.60 -3.07
C GLU A 195 6.38 -3.39 -3.90
N TYR A 196 7.40 -4.22 -3.70
CA TYR A 196 8.62 -4.21 -4.51
C TYR A 196 8.33 -4.40 -6.01
N ASP A 197 7.51 -5.38 -6.37
CA ASP A 197 7.17 -5.64 -7.78
C ASP A 197 6.28 -4.56 -8.40
N LEU A 198 5.33 -4.02 -7.62
CA LEU A 198 4.47 -2.92 -8.05
C LEU A 198 5.29 -1.65 -8.33
N LYS A 199 6.27 -1.33 -7.46
CA LYS A 199 7.17 -0.18 -7.63
C LYS A 199 7.96 -0.25 -8.93
N ARG A 200 8.36 -1.45 -9.37
CA ARG A 200 9.11 -1.66 -10.62
C ARG A 200 8.26 -1.55 -11.88
N LYS A 201 6.93 -1.63 -11.76
CA LYS A 201 5.97 -1.55 -12.88
C LYS A 201 5.40 -0.15 -13.10
N ILE A 202 5.86 0.86 -12.34
CA ILE A 202 5.45 2.25 -12.55
C ILE A 202 5.79 2.66 -13.99
N LYS A 203 4.75 3.06 -14.74
CA LYS A 203 4.93 3.57 -16.10
C LYS A 203 5.67 4.90 -16.05
N VAL A 204 6.78 5.00 -16.76
CA VAL A 204 7.58 6.22 -16.88
C VAL A 204 7.76 6.60 -18.35
N PRO A 205 7.86 7.91 -18.69
CA PRO A 205 8.18 8.34 -20.05
C PRO A 205 9.53 7.81 -20.53
N LYS A 206 9.69 7.71 -21.86
CA LYS A 206 10.90 7.18 -22.49
C LYS A 206 12.15 7.94 -22.03
N GLY A 207 13.19 7.20 -21.66
CA GLY A 207 14.48 7.75 -21.24
C GLY A 207 14.62 8.02 -19.74
N TYR A 208 13.53 7.95 -18.97
CA TYR A 208 13.63 8.00 -17.51
C TYR A 208 14.13 6.67 -16.94
N LYS A 209 15.04 6.77 -15.97
CA LYS A 209 15.56 5.65 -15.18
C LYS A 209 15.32 5.93 -13.70
N PRO A 210 15.17 4.90 -12.84
CA PRO A 210 15.08 5.09 -11.40
C PRO A 210 16.26 5.92 -10.89
N PHE A 211 15.98 6.93 -10.07
CA PHE A 211 17.02 7.69 -9.40
C PHE A 211 17.35 7.01 -8.06
N PRO A 212 18.61 6.59 -7.83
CA PRO A 212 19.01 5.93 -6.60
C PRO A 212 19.02 6.96 -5.47
N LEU A 213 17.98 6.91 -4.63
CA LEU A 213 17.82 7.82 -3.50
C LEU A 213 18.65 7.34 -2.31
N LEU A 214 19.45 8.23 -1.74
CA LEU A 214 20.38 7.94 -0.65
C LEU A 214 19.79 8.19 0.75
N SER A 215 18.45 8.33 0.89
CA SER A 215 17.81 8.62 2.19
C SER A 215 16.44 7.95 2.40
N ASN A 216 16.14 7.63 3.67
CA ASN A 216 14.87 7.03 4.10
C ASN A 216 13.63 7.89 3.75
N PHE A 217 13.77 9.21 3.77
CA PHE A 217 12.66 10.13 3.51
C PHE A 217 12.16 9.99 2.07
N THR A 218 13.07 10.06 1.10
CA THR A 218 12.69 10.02 -0.30
C THR A 218 12.43 8.60 -0.79
N GLU A 219 12.96 7.56 -0.12
CA GLU A 219 12.56 6.17 -0.40
C GLU A 219 11.08 5.92 -0.11
N ARG A 220 10.57 6.47 1.01
CA ARG A 220 9.17 6.31 1.43
C ARG A 220 8.20 7.08 0.54
N ASN A 221 8.61 8.27 0.12
CA ASN A 221 7.81 9.14 -0.74
C ASN A 221 8.12 8.96 -2.23
N GLY A 222 9.12 8.18 -2.63
CA GLY A 222 9.49 7.95 -4.02
C GLY A 222 8.68 6.83 -4.68
N PRO A 223 9.13 6.23 -5.79
CA PRO A 223 10.43 6.44 -6.43
C PRO A 223 10.47 7.75 -7.22
N LEU A 224 11.65 8.37 -7.21
CA LEU A 224 12.00 9.41 -8.18
C LEU A 224 12.72 8.77 -9.36
N PHE A 225 12.62 9.44 -10.50
CA PHE A 225 13.26 9.06 -11.74
C PHE A 225 14.03 10.25 -12.28
N HIS A 226 15.05 9.96 -13.08
CA HIS A 226 15.80 10.99 -13.79
C HIS A 226 15.99 10.60 -15.25
N ARG A 227 16.16 11.60 -16.11
CA ARG A 227 16.51 11.46 -17.52
C ARG A 227 17.58 12.47 -17.83
N VAL A 228 18.62 12.06 -18.56
CA VAL A 228 19.66 12.97 -19.06
C VAL A 228 19.53 13.06 -20.58
N ARG A 229 19.47 14.28 -21.13
CA ARG A 229 19.45 14.53 -22.57
C ARG A 229 20.18 15.84 -22.86
N ASN A 230 21.15 15.82 -23.78
CA ASN A 230 21.95 16.99 -24.16
C ASN A 230 22.50 17.74 -22.93
N GLU A 231 23.13 17.01 -22.00
CA GLU A 231 23.67 17.57 -20.74
C GLU A 231 22.65 18.23 -19.79
N VAL A 232 21.35 18.08 -20.07
CA VAL A 232 20.27 18.49 -19.17
C VAL A 232 19.74 17.27 -18.44
N ILE A 233 19.77 17.34 -17.11
CA ILE A 233 19.13 16.35 -16.24
C ILE A 233 17.71 16.83 -15.88
N THR A 234 16.73 15.95 -16.02
CA THR A 234 15.33 16.20 -15.64
C THR A 234 14.91 15.14 -14.65
N PHE A 235 14.29 15.56 -13.54
CA PHE A 235 13.75 14.64 -12.54
C PHE A 235 12.24 14.49 -12.72
N GLY A 236 11.70 13.37 -12.27
CA GLY A 236 10.26 13.16 -12.28
C GLY A 236 9.78 12.09 -11.34
N PHE A 237 8.47 12.08 -11.08
CA PHE A 237 7.78 11.05 -10.33
C PHE A 237 6.37 10.85 -10.89
N ARG A 238 5.79 9.69 -10.60
CA ARG A 238 4.38 9.41 -10.89
C ARG A 238 3.56 9.78 -9.65
N ALA A 239 2.63 10.72 -9.76
CA ALA A 239 1.75 11.06 -8.65
C ALA A 239 0.85 9.87 -8.28
N ASP A 240 0.68 9.61 -6.98
CA ASP A 240 -0.12 8.51 -6.45
C ASP A 240 -0.65 8.86 -5.06
N ALA A 241 -1.41 7.96 -4.44
CA ALA A 241 -2.10 8.17 -3.17
C ALA A 241 -1.19 8.64 -2.01
N ARG A 242 0.11 8.31 -2.02
CA ARG A 242 1.07 8.77 -0.99
C ARG A 242 1.31 10.26 -1.05
N HIS A 243 1.17 10.84 -2.23
CA HIS A 243 1.49 12.23 -2.49
C HIS A 243 0.28 13.14 -2.26
N LEU A 244 -0.93 12.61 -2.14
CA LEU A 244 -2.15 13.41 -2.13
C LEU A 244 -2.45 13.98 -0.74
N ASN A 245 -3.05 15.17 -0.72
CA ASN A 245 -3.67 15.76 0.46
C ASN A 245 -5.17 15.36 0.56
N PRO A 246 -5.90 15.73 1.62
CA PRO A 246 -7.33 15.42 1.76
C PRO A 246 -8.26 16.00 0.67
N ARG A 247 -7.75 16.84 -0.25
CA ARG A 247 -8.46 17.33 -1.44
C ARG A 247 -8.10 16.56 -2.71
N GLU A 248 -7.44 15.40 -2.58
CA GLU A 248 -7.09 14.50 -3.69
C GLU A 248 -6.14 15.13 -4.75
N VAL A 249 -5.33 16.10 -4.33
CA VAL A 249 -4.25 16.69 -5.15
C VAL A 249 -2.91 16.57 -4.44
N VAL A 250 -1.81 16.58 -5.18
CA VAL A 250 -0.46 16.46 -4.60
C VAL A 250 -0.25 17.54 -3.53
N HIS A 251 0.18 17.09 -2.35
CA HIS A 251 0.48 17.92 -1.20
C HIS A 251 1.68 18.82 -1.52
N GLY A 252 1.53 20.13 -1.30
CA GLY A 252 2.60 21.11 -1.57
C GLY A 252 3.92 20.76 -0.90
N GLY A 253 3.89 20.28 0.35
CA GLY A 253 5.09 19.79 1.05
C GLY A 253 5.83 18.63 0.36
N TRP A 254 5.12 17.70 -0.30
CA TRP A 254 5.79 16.68 -1.11
C TRP A 254 6.38 17.29 -2.38
N LEU A 255 5.61 18.14 -3.07
CA LEU A 255 6.08 18.81 -4.28
C LEU A 255 7.35 19.63 -4.02
N THR A 256 7.39 20.41 -2.94
CA THR A 256 8.57 21.16 -2.51
C THR A 256 9.75 20.24 -2.15
N SER A 257 9.49 19.10 -1.50
CA SER A 257 10.55 18.11 -1.21
C SER A 257 11.10 17.43 -2.46
N PHE A 258 10.25 17.17 -3.46
CA PHE A 258 10.67 16.67 -4.77
C PHE A 258 11.53 17.71 -5.49
N VAL A 259 11.11 18.97 -5.49
CA VAL A 259 11.84 20.10 -6.07
C VAL A 259 13.21 20.28 -5.41
N ASP A 260 13.28 20.19 -4.08
CA ASP A 260 14.54 20.26 -3.33
C ASP A 260 15.57 19.26 -3.87
N VAL A 261 15.19 17.99 -3.95
CA VAL A 261 16.05 16.92 -4.48
C VAL A 261 16.41 17.17 -5.94
N ALA A 262 15.43 17.52 -6.78
CA ALA A 262 15.60 17.72 -8.21
C ALA A 262 16.56 18.87 -8.52
N MET A 263 16.37 20.02 -7.88
CA MET A 263 17.17 21.22 -8.10
C MET A 263 18.58 21.09 -7.50
N ALA A 264 18.72 20.49 -6.31
CA ALA A 264 20.03 20.22 -5.72
C ALA A 264 20.86 19.31 -6.63
N LYS A 265 20.27 18.23 -7.14
CA LYS A 265 20.96 17.29 -8.01
C LYS A 265 21.22 17.83 -9.41
N THR A 266 20.36 18.72 -9.91
CA THR A 266 20.63 19.47 -11.15
C THR A 266 21.87 20.34 -11.01
N ALA A 267 21.98 21.12 -9.93
CA ALA A 267 23.16 21.95 -9.68
C ALA A 267 24.43 21.12 -9.62
N MET A 268 24.41 20.00 -8.89
CA MET A 268 25.56 19.11 -8.75
C MET A 268 25.95 18.49 -10.10
N PHE A 269 24.97 18.02 -10.87
CA PHE A 269 25.22 17.44 -12.20
C PHE A 269 25.88 18.45 -13.15
N GLN A 270 25.40 19.70 -13.20
CA GLN A 270 25.93 20.73 -14.11
C GLN A 270 27.31 21.26 -13.71
N ILE A 271 27.74 21.06 -12.46
CA ILE A 271 29.13 21.32 -12.05
C ILE A 271 30.03 20.07 -12.11
N GLY A 272 29.55 18.97 -12.69
CA GLY A 272 30.33 17.74 -12.87
C GLY A 272 30.52 16.92 -11.59
N SER A 273 29.59 17.01 -10.62
CA SER A 273 29.67 16.27 -9.35
C SER A 273 28.39 15.49 -9.05
N ASP A 274 28.52 14.37 -8.35
CA ASP A 274 27.43 13.53 -7.86
C ASP A 274 27.10 13.77 -6.37
N GLY A 275 27.80 14.73 -5.73
CA GLY A 275 27.69 15.02 -4.31
C GLY A 275 26.34 15.54 -3.84
N VAL A 276 26.26 15.90 -2.56
CA VAL A 276 25.05 16.45 -1.92
C VAL A 276 25.28 17.93 -1.64
N ALA A 277 24.36 18.78 -2.08
CA ALA A 277 24.39 20.21 -1.83
C ALA A 277 23.31 20.57 -0.79
N PRO A 278 23.69 21.05 0.41
CA PRO A 278 22.72 21.52 1.39
C PRO A 278 21.89 22.69 0.85
N THR A 279 20.59 22.64 1.08
CA THR A 279 19.64 23.70 0.72
C THR A 279 19.79 24.87 1.69
N ILE A 280 20.02 26.06 1.16
CA ILE A 280 20.11 27.33 1.92
C ILE A 280 18.79 28.08 1.84
N HIS A 281 18.19 28.10 0.64
CA HIS A 281 16.91 28.71 0.37
C HIS A 281 16.19 27.90 -0.70
N LEU A 282 14.88 27.76 -0.56
CA LEU A 282 14.01 27.14 -1.55
C LEU A 282 12.65 27.83 -1.52
N GLU A 283 12.21 28.28 -2.68
CA GLU A 283 10.90 28.85 -2.94
C GLU A 283 10.16 28.03 -4.00
N THR A 284 8.85 27.88 -3.84
CA THR A 284 8.00 27.18 -4.80
C THR A 284 6.66 27.92 -4.91
N ASP A 285 6.41 28.51 -6.07
CA ASP A 285 5.14 29.12 -6.44
C ASP A 285 4.24 28.04 -7.04
N PHE A 286 3.12 27.71 -6.39
CA PHE A 286 2.15 26.74 -6.90
C PHE A 286 1.20 27.41 -7.90
N ILE A 287 1.25 26.97 -9.15
CA ILE A 287 0.46 27.52 -10.27
C ILE A 287 -0.83 26.71 -10.47
N GLY A 288 -0.79 25.38 -10.28
CA GLY A 288 -1.93 24.52 -10.54
C GLY A 288 -1.93 23.20 -9.77
N PRO A 289 -3.09 22.52 -9.67
CA PRO A 289 -3.21 21.25 -8.97
C PRO A 289 -2.61 20.10 -9.78
N ILE A 290 -1.99 19.14 -9.08
CA ILE A 290 -1.52 17.87 -9.66
C ILE A 290 -2.42 16.75 -9.13
N LYS A 291 -3.00 15.97 -10.03
CA LYS A 291 -3.87 14.83 -9.72
C LYS A 291 -3.09 13.51 -9.69
N ALA A 292 -3.69 12.49 -9.09
CA ALA A 292 -3.16 11.13 -9.12
C ALA A 292 -2.92 10.65 -10.57
N SER A 293 -1.91 9.78 -10.74
CA SER A 293 -1.47 9.19 -12.01
C SER A 293 -0.78 10.13 -13.00
N GLN A 294 -0.80 11.45 -12.78
CA GLN A 294 -0.06 12.38 -13.64
C GLN A 294 1.45 12.14 -13.52
N TRP A 295 2.16 12.29 -14.63
CA TRP A 295 3.62 12.34 -14.63
C TRP A 295 4.06 13.74 -14.26
N VAL A 296 4.79 13.88 -13.16
CA VAL A 296 5.33 15.16 -12.71
C VAL A 296 6.81 15.19 -13.04
N GLU A 297 7.28 16.28 -13.64
CA GLU A 297 8.69 16.48 -13.99
C GLU A 297 9.16 17.85 -13.55
N CYS A 298 10.39 17.92 -13.05
CA CYS A 298 11.08 19.17 -12.72
C CYS A 298 12.25 19.34 -13.68
N GLN A 299 12.18 20.39 -14.49
CA GLN A 299 13.29 20.87 -15.30
C GLN A 299 13.87 22.08 -14.59
N ALA A 300 15.14 21.98 -14.21
CA ALA A 300 15.86 23.03 -13.52
C ALA A 300 17.18 23.33 -14.23
N ASN A 301 17.73 24.51 -13.97
CA ASN A 301 19.02 24.94 -14.49
C ASN A 301 19.78 25.72 -13.41
N LEU A 302 21.09 25.47 -13.32
CA LEU A 302 22.04 26.32 -12.61
C LEU A 302 22.15 27.65 -13.38
N VAL A 303 21.62 28.71 -12.79
CA VAL A 303 21.62 30.06 -13.37
C VAL A 303 22.94 30.77 -13.10
N ASN A 304 23.46 30.63 -11.89
CA ASN A 304 24.73 31.24 -11.50
C ASN A 304 25.43 30.39 -10.43
N ARG A 305 26.75 30.53 -10.35
CA ARG A 305 27.58 29.89 -9.33
C ARG A 305 28.58 30.88 -8.76
N THR A 306 28.72 30.86 -7.45
CA THR A 306 29.80 31.54 -6.72
C THR A 306 30.74 30.49 -6.12
N THR A 307 31.79 30.94 -5.44
CA THR A 307 32.70 30.06 -4.70
C THR A 307 32.00 29.21 -3.65
N SER A 308 30.83 29.63 -3.15
CA SER A 308 30.17 28.95 -2.04
C SER A 308 28.69 28.62 -2.23
N MET A 309 28.04 29.12 -3.29
CA MET A 309 26.60 28.96 -3.56
C MET A 309 26.31 28.66 -5.02
N ASN A 310 25.33 27.81 -5.26
CA ASN A 310 24.70 27.50 -6.55
C ASN A 310 23.29 28.10 -6.57
N PHE A 311 22.97 28.91 -7.57
CA PHE A 311 21.66 29.52 -7.77
C PHE A 311 20.93 28.78 -8.89
N VAL A 312 19.77 28.23 -8.58
CA VAL A 312 19.05 27.30 -9.46
C VAL A 312 17.62 27.79 -9.64
N GLU A 313 17.14 27.76 -10.87
CA GLU A 313 15.72 28.00 -11.18
C GLU A 313 15.13 26.77 -11.85
N GLY A 314 13.83 26.56 -11.69
CA GLY A 314 13.15 25.44 -12.31
C GLY A 314 11.66 25.65 -12.51
N VAL A 315 11.11 24.84 -13.41
CA VAL A 315 9.68 24.73 -13.67
C VAL A 315 9.28 23.28 -13.46
N VAL A 316 8.16 23.09 -12.77
CA VAL A 316 7.52 21.79 -12.63
C VAL A 316 6.33 21.72 -13.57
N SER A 317 6.25 20.66 -14.35
CA SER A 317 5.09 20.33 -15.18
C SER A 317 4.44 19.01 -14.74
N ALA A 318 3.12 18.93 -14.86
CA ALA A 318 2.34 17.70 -14.73
C ALA A 318 1.73 17.37 -16.10
N ASP A 319 2.10 16.23 -16.68
CA ASP A 319 1.77 15.82 -18.05
C ASP A 319 1.99 16.94 -19.08
N GLY A 320 3.10 17.68 -18.92
CA GLY A 320 3.49 18.79 -19.81
C GLY A 320 2.84 20.15 -19.48
N THR A 321 1.88 20.22 -18.55
CA THR A 321 1.28 21.49 -18.12
C THR A 321 2.07 22.08 -16.96
N PRO A 322 2.55 23.33 -16.99
CA PRO A 322 3.21 23.98 -15.85
C PRO A 322 2.31 24.04 -14.62
N VAL A 323 2.83 23.61 -13.48
CA VAL A 323 2.10 23.52 -12.19
C VAL A 323 2.85 24.18 -11.04
N ALA A 324 4.16 24.41 -11.16
CA ALA A 324 4.91 25.22 -10.21
C ALA A 324 6.13 25.88 -10.84
N ARG A 325 6.55 27.02 -10.27
CA ARG A 325 7.84 27.67 -10.53
C ARG A 325 8.68 27.59 -9.26
N CYS A 326 9.97 27.36 -9.39
CA CYS A 326 10.86 27.13 -8.26
C CYS A 326 12.15 27.94 -8.40
N SER A 327 12.64 28.45 -7.27
CA SER A 327 13.95 29.11 -7.14
C SER A 327 14.63 28.59 -5.90
N ALA A 328 15.93 28.32 -5.98
CA ALA A 328 16.66 27.75 -4.87
C ALA A 328 18.13 28.17 -4.85
N ILE A 329 18.68 28.20 -3.64
CA ILE A 329 20.10 28.42 -3.38
C ILE A 329 20.63 27.20 -2.62
N PHE A 330 21.66 26.56 -3.16
CA PHE A 330 22.34 25.43 -2.53
C PHE A 330 23.79 25.76 -2.22
N LYS A 331 24.33 25.20 -1.14
CA LYS A 331 25.74 25.37 -0.79
C LYS A 331 26.63 24.54 -1.72
N VAL A 332 27.72 25.13 -2.23
CA VAL A 332 28.79 24.37 -2.90
C VAL A 332 29.56 23.56 -1.85
N PRO A 333 29.65 22.22 -2.00
CA PRO A 333 30.43 21.36 -1.11
C PRO A 333 31.89 21.82 -0.99
N TYR A 334 32.47 21.73 0.21
CA TYR A 334 33.79 22.31 0.49
C TYR A 334 34.90 21.77 -0.43
N ASN A 335 34.84 20.49 -0.76
CA ASN A 335 35.76 19.81 -1.68
C ASN A 335 35.69 20.34 -3.14
N LEU A 336 34.64 21.07 -3.52
CA LEU A 336 34.45 21.63 -4.86
C LEU A 336 34.66 23.15 -4.93
N ARG A 337 35.09 23.79 -3.83
CA ARG A 337 35.35 25.24 -3.78
C ARG A 337 36.75 25.64 -4.27
N LYS A 338 37.64 24.67 -4.50
CA LYS A 338 39.07 24.87 -4.80
C LYS A 338 39.45 24.58 -6.27
N GLN A 339 38.48 24.53 -7.17
CA GLN A 339 38.72 24.43 -8.62
C GLN A 339 38.47 25.76 -9.29
#